data_AF-A0A819KKL5-F1
#
_entry.id   AF-A0A819KKL5-F1
#
_cell.length_a   1.000
_cell.length_b   1.000
_cell.length_c   1.000
_cell.angle_alpha   90.00
_cell.angle_beta   90.00
_cell.angle_gamma   90.00
#
_symmetry.space_group_name_H-M   'P 1'
#
loop_
_entity.id
_entity.type
_entity.pdbx_description
1 polymer ?
#
loop_
_entity_poly.entity_id
_entity_poly.type
_entity_poly.pdbx_seq_one_letter_code
_entity_poly.pdbx_strand_id
1 'polypeptide(L)'
;IGDTIVYTARTVLERAIDFIKTNPHFGGRLVYGDTDSLFIQFPHSTRAQAFDQSHLLVKALNQLYPSPIKIKFEKIYMQSVLASKKRYVGLSYETVDQQQGKFDAKGIETVRRDTCFIVSKILRQSLKLLFQTKDVTRVRRYVQSECEKILFNRFNLLDFIFAKEYRGKERYHPAAPVPALRIALERAKTNPLAEPNQGERVPYVIGFNSESLNANLIDCVWTLDRVLEYKSQFKLNSMYYIKKQILPALDRCLALIGVNVFKWIDNLSIDINSNDKQPAQILLDGKNLRRRCFICSQLANAPLCNECRHEEDLSETMIICENKANKFERQHANLQRLCFACSDRIDGWSQCSTIDCPIRFRLRQVTQLMQNAQETRMFVYNEC
;
A
#
# COMPACT_ATOMS: atom_id res chain seq x y z
N ILE A 1 11.14 -13.76 40.80
CA ILE A 1 9.71 -13.41 40.60
C ILE A 1 9.34 -13.38 39.12
N GLY A 2 9.99 -12.55 38.28
CA GLY A 2 9.70 -12.47 36.84
C GLY A 2 9.77 -13.82 36.12
N ASP A 3 10.87 -14.56 36.32
CA ASP A 3 11.07 -15.88 35.70
C ASP A 3 10.00 -16.90 36.11
N THR A 4 9.62 -16.88 37.39
CA THR A 4 8.56 -17.74 37.93
C THR A 4 7.23 -17.45 37.24
N ILE A 5 6.87 -16.17 37.05
CA ILE A 5 5.64 -15.77 36.35
C ILE A 5 5.64 -16.29 34.91
N VAL A 6 6.74 -16.09 34.18
CA VAL A 6 6.86 -16.54 32.78
C VAL A 6 6.80 -18.06 32.68
N TYR A 7 7.48 -18.76 33.58
CA TYR A 7 7.46 -20.23 33.65
C TYR A 7 6.05 -20.75 33.92
N THR A 8 5.37 -20.23 34.95
CA THR A 8 4.00 -20.63 35.28
C THR A 8 3.03 -20.35 34.15
N ALA A 9 3.10 -19.18 33.51
CA ALA A 9 2.25 -18.85 32.36
C ALA A 9 2.45 -19.82 31.19
N ARG A 10 3.71 -20.19 30.92
CA ARG A 10 4.05 -21.17 29.89
C ARG A 10 3.51 -22.56 30.23
N THR A 11 3.67 -23.02 31.47
CA THR A 11 3.15 -24.32 31.92
C THR A 11 1.62 -24.39 31.82
N VAL A 12 0.91 -23.31 32.15
CA VAL A 12 -0.55 -23.22 31.98
C VAL A 12 -0.92 -23.42 30.51
N LEU A 13 -0.22 -22.77 29.58
CA LEU A 13 -0.49 -22.91 28.15
C LEU A 13 -0.15 -24.31 27.63
N GLU A 14 0.99 -24.87 28.03
CA GLU A 14 1.42 -26.22 27.64
C GLU A 14 0.41 -27.29 28.13
N ARG A 15 -0.09 -27.18 29.37
CA ARG A 15 -1.15 -28.06 29.88
C ARG A 15 -2.44 -27.97 29.07
N ALA A 16 -2.85 -26.77 28.64
CA ALA A 16 -4.01 -26.60 27.78
C ALA A 16 -3.80 -27.29 26.42
N ILE A 17 -2.60 -27.14 25.84
CA ILE A 17 -2.23 -27.76 24.57
C ILE A 17 -2.29 -29.28 24.67
N ASP A 18 -1.72 -29.85 25.74
CA ASP A 18 -1.71 -31.29 25.96
C ASP A 18 -3.12 -31.83 26.15
N PHE A 19 -3.96 -31.15 26.95
CA PHE A 19 -5.36 -31.51 27.12
C PHE A 19 -6.13 -31.55 25.80
N ILE A 20 -5.94 -30.56 24.93
CA ILE A 20 -6.60 -30.52 23.61
C ILE A 20 -6.15 -31.71 22.75
N LYS A 21 -4.86 -32.06 22.78
CA LYS A 21 -4.30 -33.18 22.00
C LYS A 21 -4.77 -34.55 22.50
N THR A 22 -4.86 -34.75 23.82
CA THR A 22 -5.27 -36.03 24.41
C THR A 22 -6.78 -36.28 24.36
N ASN A 23 -7.58 -35.25 24.07
CA ASN A 23 -9.04 -35.32 24.05
C ASN A 23 -9.60 -35.01 22.65
N PRO A 24 -9.36 -35.87 21.64
CA PRO A 24 -9.77 -35.62 20.25
C PRO A 24 -11.29 -35.60 20.06
N HIS A 25 -12.08 -36.10 21.03
CA HIS A 25 -13.54 -36.08 21.01
C HIS A 25 -14.14 -34.67 20.98
N PHE A 26 -13.38 -33.63 21.38
CA PHE A 26 -13.78 -32.24 21.20
C PHE A 26 -13.66 -31.74 19.74
N GLY A 27 -13.02 -32.51 18.86
CA GLY A 27 -12.92 -32.21 17.42
C GLY A 27 -12.04 -31.01 17.06
N GLY A 28 -11.31 -30.43 18.02
CA GLY A 28 -10.44 -29.28 17.82
C GLY A 28 -8.98 -29.66 17.55
N ARG A 29 -8.38 -29.07 16.53
CA ARG A 29 -6.94 -29.19 16.23
C ARG A 29 -6.24 -27.87 16.53
N LEU A 30 -5.25 -27.89 17.42
CA LEU A 30 -4.41 -26.72 17.66
C LEU A 30 -3.60 -26.38 16.39
N VAL A 31 -3.69 -25.15 15.90
CA VAL A 31 -2.98 -24.68 14.70
C VAL A 31 -1.97 -23.57 14.98
N TYR A 32 -2.15 -22.80 16.05
CA TYR A 32 -1.25 -21.72 16.43
C TYR A 32 -1.40 -21.37 17.92
N GLY A 33 -0.36 -20.77 18.51
CA GLY A 33 -0.39 -20.24 19.86
C GLY A 33 0.60 -19.09 19.99
N ASP A 34 0.22 -18.05 20.73
CA ASP A 34 1.02 -16.84 20.94
C ASP A 34 0.82 -16.36 22.37
N THR A 35 1.85 -16.55 23.20
CA THR A 35 1.96 -16.18 24.63
C THR A 35 0.83 -16.65 25.53
N ASP A 36 -0.37 -16.14 25.31
CA ASP A 36 -1.57 -16.21 26.12
C ASP A 36 -2.79 -16.65 25.30
N SER A 37 -2.64 -16.85 23.99
CA SER A 37 -3.70 -17.23 23.07
C SER A 37 -3.45 -18.59 22.39
N LEU A 38 -4.54 -19.34 22.18
CA LEU A 38 -4.56 -20.61 21.46
C LEU A 38 -5.53 -20.52 20.28
N PHE A 39 -5.10 -20.99 19.12
CA PHE A 39 -5.90 -21.02 17.90
C PHE A 39 -6.21 -22.48 17.61
N ILE A 40 -7.50 -22.80 17.68
CA ILE A 40 -8.01 -24.15 17.54
C ILE A 40 -8.90 -24.17 16.29
N GLN A 41 -8.55 -25.04 15.36
CA GLN A 41 -9.31 -25.27 14.15
C GLN A 41 -10.31 -26.41 14.42
N PHE A 42 -11.59 -26.15 14.20
CA PHE A 42 -12.64 -27.16 14.16
C PHE A 42 -12.95 -27.48 12.69
N PRO A 43 -12.43 -28.59 12.13
CA PRO A 43 -12.64 -28.92 10.73
C PRO A 43 -14.11 -29.22 10.45
N HIS A 44 -14.61 -28.77 9.29
CA HIS A 44 -15.98 -29.03 8.83
C HIS A 44 -17.12 -28.50 9.72
N SER A 45 -16.83 -27.72 10.76
CA SER A 45 -17.84 -27.07 11.58
C SER A 45 -18.40 -25.81 10.91
N THR A 46 -19.70 -25.60 11.04
CA THR A 46 -20.31 -24.28 10.80
C THR A 46 -19.86 -23.29 11.88
N ARG A 47 -20.05 -21.99 11.63
CA ARG A 47 -19.70 -20.96 12.62
C ARG A 47 -20.44 -21.19 13.94
N ALA A 48 -21.73 -21.50 13.91
CA ALA A 48 -22.54 -21.77 15.11
C ALA A 48 -22.02 -22.99 15.88
N GLN A 49 -21.77 -24.10 15.18
CA GLN A 49 -21.18 -25.30 15.78
C GLN A 49 -19.82 -25.02 16.41
N ALA A 50 -18.98 -24.21 15.76
CA ALA A 50 -17.68 -23.83 16.30
C ALA A 50 -17.80 -23.00 17.59
N PHE A 51 -18.83 -22.16 17.76
CA PHE A 51 -19.11 -21.48 19.03
C PHE A 51 -19.44 -22.49 20.12
N ASP A 52 -20.38 -23.41 19.86
CA ASP A 52 -20.80 -24.43 20.83
C ASP A 52 -19.62 -25.32 21.25
N GLN A 53 -18.86 -25.83 20.29
CA GLN A 53 -17.66 -26.63 20.51
C GLN A 53 -16.60 -25.87 21.31
N SER A 54 -16.39 -24.59 21.01
CA SER A 54 -15.44 -23.75 21.74
C SER A 54 -15.87 -23.54 23.19
N HIS A 55 -17.16 -23.31 23.45
CA HIS A 55 -17.69 -23.15 24.80
C HIS A 55 -17.56 -24.44 25.63
N LEU A 56 -17.86 -25.59 25.04
CA LEU A 56 -17.67 -26.90 25.67
C LEU A 56 -16.20 -27.14 26.02
N LEU A 57 -15.30 -26.89 25.09
CA LEU A 57 -13.86 -27.07 25.30
C LEU A 57 -13.32 -26.12 26.38
N VAL A 58 -13.71 -24.85 26.36
CA VAL A 58 -13.30 -23.87 27.37
C VAL A 58 -13.85 -24.22 28.76
N LYS A 59 -15.07 -24.75 28.84
CA LYS A 59 -15.63 -25.24 30.11
C LYS A 59 -14.78 -26.38 30.69
N ALA A 60 -14.39 -27.35 29.86
CA ALA A 60 -13.55 -28.47 30.27
C ALA A 60 -12.12 -28.01 30.64
N LEU A 61 -11.51 -27.15 29.84
CA LEU A 61 -10.18 -26.60 30.12
C LEU A 61 -10.13 -25.85 31.46
N ASN A 62 -11.17 -25.08 31.80
CA ASN A 62 -11.22 -24.33 33.05
C ASN A 62 -11.35 -25.21 34.30
N GLN A 63 -11.67 -26.50 34.16
CA GLN A 63 -11.65 -27.45 35.29
C GLN A 63 -10.22 -27.87 35.67
N LEU A 64 -9.23 -27.61 34.82
CA LEU A 64 -7.81 -27.97 35.05
C LEU A 64 -7.07 -26.95 35.93
N TYR A 65 -7.59 -25.73 36.03
CA TYR A 65 -6.86 -24.61 36.63
C TYR A 65 -7.51 -24.14 37.93
N PRO A 66 -6.70 -23.84 38.96
CA PRO A 66 -7.21 -23.22 40.18
C PRO A 66 -7.62 -21.75 39.92
N SER A 67 -8.57 -21.26 40.71
CA SER A 67 -8.87 -19.82 40.77
C SER A 67 -7.60 -19.04 41.13
N PRO A 68 -7.29 -17.88 40.49
CA PRO A 68 -8.13 -17.10 39.58
C PRO A 68 -7.86 -17.35 38.08
N ILE A 69 -7.11 -18.39 37.72
CA ILE A 69 -6.71 -18.64 36.33
C ILE A 69 -7.90 -19.15 35.52
N LYS A 70 -8.24 -18.46 34.43
CA LYS A 70 -9.35 -18.84 33.55
C LYS A 70 -9.01 -18.59 32.09
N ILE A 71 -9.20 -19.61 31.26
CA ILE A 71 -9.21 -19.50 29.81
C ILE A 71 -10.57 -18.94 29.39
N LYS A 72 -10.54 -17.86 28.62
CA LYS A 72 -11.74 -17.19 28.08
C LYS A 72 -11.80 -17.43 26.57
N PHE A 73 -12.97 -17.85 26.09
CA PHE A 73 -13.26 -17.77 24.66
C PHE A 73 -13.40 -16.31 24.25
N GLU A 74 -12.64 -15.87 23.25
CA GLU A 74 -12.68 -14.48 22.75
C GLU A 74 -13.50 -14.34 21.47
N LYS A 75 -13.16 -15.13 20.43
CA LYS A 75 -13.74 -15.00 19.09
C LYS A 75 -13.44 -16.21 18.21
N ILE A 76 -14.20 -16.34 17.12
CA ILE A 76 -13.93 -17.25 16.01
C ILE A 76 -13.44 -16.47 14.80
N TYR A 77 -12.41 -17.00 14.15
CA TYR A 77 -11.98 -16.52 12.84
C TYR A 77 -12.58 -17.40 11.74
N MET A 78 -13.34 -16.77 10.83
CA MET A 78 -13.68 -17.37 9.54
C MET A 78 -12.80 -16.76 8.46
N GLN A 79 -12.47 -17.55 7.42
CA GLN A 79 -11.60 -17.12 6.31
C GLN A 79 -10.35 -16.39 6.81
N SER A 80 -9.41 -17.14 7.37
CA SER A 80 -8.19 -16.59 7.98
C SER A 80 -6.91 -17.08 7.30
N VAL A 81 -5.86 -16.30 7.45
CA VAL A 81 -4.51 -16.55 6.96
C VAL A 81 -3.55 -16.38 8.13
N LEU A 82 -2.84 -17.44 8.48
CA LEU A 82 -1.78 -17.45 9.49
C LEU A 82 -0.43 -17.41 8.77
N ALA A 83 0.07 -16.21 8.48
CA ALA A 83 1.28 -16.04 7.65
C ALA A 83 2.56 -16.45 8.38
N SER A 84 2.72 -16.01 9.63
CA SER A 84 3.83 -16.40 10.51
C SER A 84 3.55 -15.98 11.95
N LYS A 85 4.48 -16.25 12.89
CA LYS A 85 4.37 -15.79 14.27
C LYS A 85 4.07 -14.29 14.33
N LYS A 86 3.05 -13.92 15.09
CA LYS A 86 2.54 -12.55 15.26
C LYS A 86 2.05 -11.88 13.96
N ARG A 87 1.80 -12.66 12.90
CA ARG A 87 1.37 -12.17 11.59
C ARG A 87 0.21 -13.01 11.06
N TYR A 88 -1.01 -12.56 11.30
CA TYR A 88 -2.23 -13.24 10.89
C TYR A 88 -3.37 -12.27 10.62
N VAL A 89 -4.37 -12.73 9.88
CA VAL A 89 -5.54 -11.94 9.50
C VAL A 89 -6.74 -12.84 9.26
N GLY A 90 -7.94 -12.36 9.56
CA GLY A 90 -9.17 -13.06 9.25
C GLY A 90 -10.42 -12.25 9.54
N LEU A 91 -11.58 -12.83 9.26
CA LEU A 91 -12.86 -12.26 9.66
C LEU A 91 -13.22 -12.78 11.06
N SER A 92 -13.13 -11.90 12.05
CA SER A 92 -13.44 -12.21 13.45
C SER A 92 -14.92 -12.06 13.75
N TYR A 93 -15.45 -13.02 14.52
CA TYR A 93 -16.81 -13.07 15.02
C TYR A 93 -16.76 -13.29 16.52
N GLU A 94 -17.29 -12.34 17.29
CA GLU A 94 -17.31 -12.39 18.76
C GLU A 94 -18.60 -13.03 19.28
N THR A 95 -19.68 -12.97 18.49
CA THR A 95 -20.99 -13.56 18.83
C THR A 95 -21.55 -14.38 17.67
N VAL A 96 -22.48 -15.29 17.99
CA VAL A 96 -23.16 -16.16 16.99
C VAL A 96 -24.01 -15.32 16.03
N ASP A 97 -24.69 -14.30 16.56
CA ASP A 97 -25.63 -13.44 15.83
C ASP A 97 -24.93 -12.41 14.92
N GLN A 98 -23.62 -12.24 15.07
CA GLN A 98 -22.84 -11.30 14.27
C GLN A 98 -22.87 -11.72 12.78
N GLN A 99 -23.61 -10.96 11.97
CA GLN A 99 -23.78 -11.26 10.55
C GLN A 99 -22.49 -11.01 9.76
N GLN A 100 -21.83 -9.88 9.97
CA GLN A 100 -20.62 -9.49 9.26
C GLN A 100 -19.38 -9.61 10.13
N GLY A 101 -18.39 -10.36 9.65
CA GLY A 101 -17.13 -10.50 10.35
C GLY A 101 -16.29 -9.23 10.30
N LYS A 102 -15.64 -8.91 11.42
CA LYS A 102 -14.73 -7.78 11.52
C LYS A 102 -13.36 -8.19 10.98
N PHE A 103 -12.83 -7.45 10.01
CA PHE A 103 -11.47 -7.64 9.50
C PHE A 103 -10.46 -7.36 10.62
N ASP A 104 -9.93 -8.41 11.24
CA ASP A 104 -8.93 -8.33 12.30
C ASP A 104 -7.59 -8.83 11.76
N ALA A 105 -6.58 -7.98 11.88
CA ALA A 105 -5.27 -8.15 11.30
C ALA A 105 -4.21 -7.83 12.35
N LYS A 106 -3.25 -8.74 12.53
CA LYS A 106 -2.16 -8.62 13.51
C LYS A 106 -0.83 -8.72 12.78
N GLY A 107 0.04 -7.73 12.99
CA GLY A 107 1.43 -7.70 12.51
C GLY A 107 1.65 -7.69 11.00
N ILE A 108 0.60 -7.84 10.18
CA ILE A 108 0.68 -7.68 8.72
C ILE A 108 0.66 -6.20 8.31
N GLU A 109 1.04 -5.93 7.07
CA GLU A 109 1.27 -4.57 6.53
C GLU A 109 0.03 -3.67 6.56
N THR A 110 -1.17 -4.23 6.74
CA THR A 110 -2.41 -3.43 6.87
C THR A 110 -2.50 -2.62 8.17
N VAL A 111 -1.78 -3.03 9.22
CA VAL A 111 -1.78 -2.36 10.54
C VAL A 111 -0.41 -1.80 10.92
N ARG A 112 0.61 -2.06 10.09
CA ARG A 112 1.94 -1.52 10.28
C ARG A 112 2.02 -0.10 9.72
N ARG A 113 2.82 0.73 10.39
CA ARG A 113 3.01 2.15 10.03
C ARG A 113 4.38 2.43 9.40
N ASP A 114 5.22 1.42 9.24
CA ASP A 114 6.56 1.52 8.63
C ASP A 114 6.54 1.33 7.11
N THR A 115 5.40 0.95 6.55
CA THR A 115 5.13 0.82 5.12
C THR A 115 4.29 1.98 4.61
N CYS A 116 4.33 2.23 3.30
CA CYS A 116 3.45 3.23 2.67
C CYS A 116 1.99 2.74 2.61
N PHE A 117 1.06 3.69 2.62
CA PHE A 117 -0.37 3.41 2.72
C PHE A 117 -0.93 2.60 1.53
N ILE A 118 -0.36 2.77 0.34
CA ILE A 118 -0.76 2.01 -0.87
C ILE A 118 -0.64 0.50 -0.66
N VAL A 119 0.39 0.04 0.07
CA VAL A 119 0.59 -1.39 0.37
C VAL A 119 -0.55 -1.89 1.27
N SER A 120 -0.83 -1.16 2.35
CA SER A 120 -1.90 -1.49 3.29
C SER A 120 -3.27 -1.49 2.60
N LYS A 121 -3.52 -0.52 1.72
CA LYS A 121 -4.76 -0.37 0.93
C LYS A 121 -4.98 -1.55 -0.01
N ILE A 122 -4.00 -1.86 -0.85
CA ILE A 122 -4.08 -2.98 -1.81
C ILE A 122 -4.19 -4.31 -1.07
N LEU A 123 -3.34 -4.56 -0.06
CA LEU A 123 -3.37 -5.81 0.70
C LEU A 123 -4.71 -6.02 1.41
N ARG A 124 -5.23 -4.99 2.08
CA ARG A 124 -6.53 -5.05 2.78
C ARG A 124 -7.66 -5.36 1.81
N GLN A 125 -7.70 -4.68 0.67
CA GLN A 125 -8.77 -4.89 -0.32
C GLN A 125 -8.65 -6.26 -0.99
N SER A 126 -7.44 -6.71 -1.33
CA SER A 126 -7.19 -8.05 -1.87
C SER A 126 -7.64 -9.15 -0.92
N LEU A 127 -7.32 -9.04 0.38
CA LEU A 127 -7.75 -10.01 1.38
C LEU A 127 -9.26 -9.98 1.62
N LYS A 128 -9.87 -8.79 1.65
CA LYS A 128 -11.34 -8.67 1.74
C LYS A 128 -12.04 -9.35 0.56
N LEU A 129 -11.57 -9.07 -0.66
CA LEU A 129 -12.10 -9.71 -1.87
C LEU A 129 -11.95 -11.23 -1.77
N LEU A 130 -10.77 -11.73 -1.40
CA LEU A 130 -10.53 -13.15 -1.21
C LEU A 130 -11.49 -13.79 -0.20
N PHE A 131 -11.67 -13.16 0.97
CA PHE A 131 -12.53 -13.71 2.02
C PHE A 131 -14.01 -13.69 1.66
N GLN A 132 -14.45 -12.70 0.88
CA GLN A 132 -15.85 -12.57 0.45
C GLN A 132 -16.18 -13.48 -0.73
N THR A 133 -15.32 -13.52 -1.76
CA THR A 133 -15.64 -14.21 -3.02
C THR A 133 -15.01 -15.58 -3.12
N LYS A 134 -13.95 -15.87 -2.34
CA LYS A 134 -13.12 -17.08 -2.47
C LYS A 134 -12.55 -17.27 -3.89
N ASP A 135 -12.45 -16.18 -4.66
CA ASP A 135 -12.06 -16.19 -6.07
C ASP A 135 -10.76 -15.40 -6.26
N VAL A 136 -9.66 -16.14 -6.45
CA VAL A 136 -8.32 -15.58 -6.69
C VAL A 136 -8.26 -14.79 -7.99
N THR A 137 -9.07 -15.12 -9.00
CA THR A 137 -9.08 -14.43 -10.29
C THR A 137 -9.54 -12.98 -10.13
N ARG A 138 -10.55 -12.74 -9.28
CA ARG A 138 -10.99 -11.37 -8.94
C ARG A 138 -9.89 -10.59 -8.23
N VAL A 139 -9.18 -11.23 -7.30
CA VAL A 139 -8.03 -10.61 -6.61
C VAL A 139 -6.94 -10.25 -7.61
N ARG A 140 -6.60 -11.16 -8.53
CA ARG A 140 -5.62 -10.93 -9.60
C ARG A 140 -6.00 -9.71 -10.44
N ARG A 141 -7.24 -9.66 -10.95
CA ARG A 141 -7.72 -8.52 -11.78
C ARG A 141 -7.64 -7.20 -11.01
N TYR A 142 -8.03 -7.19 -9.73
CA TYR A 142 -7.92 -6.01 -8.88
C TYR A 142 -6.46 -5.55 -8.74
N VAL A 143 -5.55 -6.45 -8.36
CA VAL A 143 -4.12 -6.12 -8.21
C VAL A 143 -3.51 -5.64 -9.51
N GLN A 144 -3.85 -6.27 -10.65
CA GLN A 144 -3.37 -5.86 -11.96
C GLN A 144 -3.82 -4.44 -12.32
N SER A 145 -5.10 -4.13 -12.11
CA SER A 145 -5.65 -2.79 -12.35
C SER A 145 -5.00 -1.72 -11.44
N GLU A 146 -4.71 -2.04 -10.18
CA GLU A 146 -3.99 -1.12 -9.30
C GLU A 146 -2.54 -0.93 -9.76
N CYS A 147 -1.82 -2.00 -10.12
CA CYS A 147 -0.47 -1.90 -10.68
C CYS A 147 -0.44 -1.05 -11.96
N GLU A 148 -1.40 -1.22 -12.86
CA GLU A 148 -1.56 -0.38 -14.04
C GLU A 148 -1.72 1.09 -13.66
N LYS A 149 -2.63 1.43 -12.74
CA LYS A 149 -2.82 2.82 -12.28
C LYS A 149 -1.51 3.43 -11.77
N ILE A 150 -0.69 2.64 -11.07
CA ILE A 150 0.62 3.07 -10.58
C ILE A 150 1.60 3.32 -11.73
N LEU A 151 1.65 2.42 -12.72
CA LEU A 151 2.49 2.56 -13.92
C LEU A 151 2.07 3.74 -14.80
N PHE A 152 0.77 4.05 -14.86
CA PHE A 152 0.21 5.17 -15.62
C PHE A 152 0.25 6.51 -14.85
N ASN A 153 0.93 6.60 -13.71
CA ASN A 153 0.96 7.78 -12.85
C ASN A 153 -0.43 8.30 -12.40
N ARG A 154 -1.42 7.40 -12.35
CA ARG A 154 -2.80 7.68 -11.93
C ARG A 154 -3.01 7.33 -10.47
N PHE A 155 -2.23 7.97 -9.60
CA PHE A 155 -2.26 7.72 -8.16
C PHE A 155 -2.22 9.01 -7.35
N ASN A 156 -2.57 8.90 -6.06
CA ASN A 156 -2.34 9.95 -5.07
C ASN A 156 -0.95 9.76 -4.45
N LEU A 157 -0.06 10.74 -4.59
CA LEU A 157 1.31 10.63 -4.08
C LEU A 157 1.35 10.36 -2.57
N LEU A 158 0.38 10.86 -1.81
CA LEU A 158 0.31 10.63 -0.37
C LEU A 158 0.25 9.14 0.01
N ASP A 159 -0.33 8.31 -0.86
CA ASP A 159 -0.43 6.87 -0.62
C ASP A 159 0.97 6.20 -0.65
N PHE A 160 1.99 6.87 -1.21
CA PHE A 160 3.34 6.33 -1.44
C PHE A 160 4.38 6.81 -0.41
N ILE A 161 3.97 7.62 0.55
CA ILE A 161 4.86 8.18 1.57
C ILE A 161 5.22 7.10 2.59
N PHE A 162 6.52 6.93 2.82
CA PHE A 162 7.05 6.25 3.99
C PHE A 162 7.18 7.25 5.13
N ALA A 163 6.91 6.83 6.35
CA ALA A 163 7.15 7.61 7.55
C ALA A 163 7.90 6.76 8.58
N LYS A 164 9.23 6.87 8.59
CA LYS A 164 10.09 6.05 9.47
C LYS A 164 10.61 6.86 10.64
N GLU A 165 10.66 6.20 11.78
CA GLU A 165 11.18 6.76 13.03
C GLU A 165 12.67 7.09 12.90
N TYR A 166 13.01 8.32 13.28
CA TYR A 166 14.37 8.75 13.48
C TYR A 166 14.81 8.42 14.90
N ARG A 167 15.89 7.64 15.03
CA ARG A 167 16.38 7.15 16.32
C ARG A 167 17.41 8.08 16.97
N GLY A 168 17.72 9.22 16.35
CA GLY A 168 18.85 10.06 16.74
C GLY A 168 20.14 9.62 16.07
N LYS A 169 20.96 10.60 15.66
CA LYS A 169 22.19 10.39 14.86
C LYS A 169 23.13 9.35 15.46
N GLU A 170 23.35 9.42 16.78
CA GLU A 170 24.26 8.55 17.54
C GLU A 170 23.83 7.08 17.58
N ARG A 171 22.55 6.80 17.37
CA ARG A 171 21.98 5.44 17.40
C ARG A 171 22.11 4.71 16.07
N TYR A 172 22.61 5.39 15.04
CA TYR A 172 22.86 4.80 13.74
C TYR A 172 24.36 4.59 13.52
N HIS A 173 24.71 3.53 12.82
CA HIS A 173 26.05 3.40 12.28
C HIS A 173 26.29 4.53 11.25
N PRO A 174 27.46 5.20 11.24
CA PRO A 174 27.71 6.36 10.37
C PRO A 174 27.49 6.10 8.87
N ALA A 175 27.78 4.88 8.41
CA ALA A 175 27.57 4.46 7.02
C ALA A 175 26.21 3.80 6.74
N ALA A 176 25.25 3.85 7.68
CA ALA A 176 23.97 3.18 7.52
C ALA A 176 23.10 3.88 6.45
N PRO A 177 22.66 3.18 5.39
CA PRO A 177 21.83 3.77 4.33
C PRO A 177 20.35 3.88 4.79
N VAL A 178 20.10 4.66 5.84
CA VAL A 178 18.77 4.87 6.41
C VAL A 178 18.20 6.20 5.91
N PRO A 179 17.06 6.21 5.20
CA PRO A 179 16.47 7.44 4.67
C PRO A 179 16.23 8.53 5.72
N ALA A 180 15.71 8.14 6.90
CA ALA A 180 15.47 9.09 8.00
C ALA A 180 16.76 9.76 8.48
N LEU A 181 17.87 9.02 8.59
CA LEU A 181 19.18 9.57 8.95
C LEU A 181 19.71 10.49 7.86
N ARG A 182 19.64 10.08 6.58
CA ARG A 182 20.09 10.91 5.46
C ARG A 182 19.36 12.25 5.45
N ILE A 183 18.03 12.21 5.57
CA ILE A 183 17.20 13.43 5.58
C ILE A 183 17.53 14.30 6.79
N ALA A 184 17.72 13.70 7.97
CA ALA A 184 18.12 14.43 9.17
C ALA A 184 19.45 15.16 8.98
N LEU A 185 20.46 14.48 8.44
CA LEU A 185 21.78 15.07 8.15
C LEU A 185 21.70 16.16 7.07
N GLU A 186 20.89 15.97 6.03
CA GLU A 186 20.67 16.99 5.00
C GLU A 186 19.97 18.23 5.56
N ARG A 187 18.96 18.08 6.42
CA ARG A 187 18.28 19.20 7.10
C ARG A 187 19.22 19.94 8.03
N ALA A 188 20.01 19.22 8.84
CA ALA A 188 20.96 19.79 9.78
C ALA A 188 22.06 20.63 9.11
N LYS A 189 22.46 20.27 7.86
CA LYS A 189 23.40 21.08 7.05
C LYS A 189 22.84 22.46 6.72
N THR A 190 21.55 22.54 6.41
CA THR A 190 20.87 23.80 6.07
C THR A 190 20.53 24.59 7.33
N ASN A 191 20.01 23.91 8.36
CA ASN A 191 19.67 24.50 9.64
C ASN A 191 19.85 23.43 10.75
N PRO A 192 20.77 23.61 11.71
CA PRO A 192 20.96 22.67 12.81
C PRO A 192 19.69 22.37 13.62
N LEU A 193 18.76 23.32 13.71
CA LEU A 193 17.48 23.15 14.40
C LEU A 193 16.42 22.39 13.58
N ALA A 194 16.71 22.07 12.32
CA ALA A 194 15.83 21.28 11.46
C ALA A 194 16.09 19.76 11.56
N GLU A 195 17.03 19.34 12.40
CA GLU A 195 17.19 17.92 12.74
C GLU A 195 15.90 17.39 13.42
N PRO A 196 15.32 16.27 12.94
CA PRO A 196 14.15 15.67 13.57
C PRO A 196 14.44 15.23 15.00
N ASN A 197 13.42 15.28 15.86
CA ASN A 197 13.55 14.76 17.22
C ASN A 197 13.68 13.24 17.24
N GLN A 198 14.31 12.68 18.28
CA GLN A 198 14.30 11.23 18.48
C GLN A 198 12.86 10.72 18.66
N GLY A 199 12.49 9.69 17.90
CA GLY A 199 11.13 9.16 17.84
C GLY A 199 10.24 9.82 16.79
N GLU A 200 10.67 10.96 16.22
CA GLU A 200 9.93 11.64 15.15
C GLU A 200 9.92 10.78 13.88
N ARG A 201 8.79 10.82 13.16
CA ARG A 201 8.66 10.10 11.89
C ARG A 201 8.97 11.00 10.72
N VAL A 202 10.05 10.67 10.02
CA VAL A 202 10.52 11.42 8.87
C VAL A 202 9.81 10.91 7.61
N PRO A 203 9.00 11.76 6.94
CA PRO A 203 8.29 11.38 5.73
C PRO A 203 9.20 11.46 4.49
N TYR A 204 9.11 10.47 3.61
CA TYR A 204 9.84 10.45 2.33
C TYR A 204 9.18 9.56 1.29
N VAL A 205 9.52 9.78 0.02
CA VAL A 205 9.10 8.94 -1.11
C VAL A 205 10.31 8.46 -1.91
N ILE A 206 10.16 7.38 -2.67
CA ILE A 206 11.21 6.86 -3.54
C ILE A 206 10.91 7.25 -5.00
N GLY A 207 11.75 8.12 -5.54
CA GLY A 207 11.72 8.54 -6.94
C GLY A 207 12.70 7.76 -7.80
N PHE A 208 12.73 8.04 -9.10
CA PHE A 208 13.87 7.69 -9.95
C PHE A 208 15.05 8.62 -9.65
N ASN A 209 16.26 8.10 -9.82
CA ASN A 209 17.45 8.93 -9.89
C ASN A 209 17.68 9.29 -11.38
N SER A 210 17.70 10.59 -11.67
CA SER A 210 17.90 11.14 -13.03
C SER A 210 19.35 11.06 -13.51
N GLU A 211 20.30 10.76 -12.63
CA GLU A 211 21.73 10.76 -12.92
C GLU A 211 22.28 9.34 -13.14
N SER A 212 21.69 8.33 -12.49
CA SER A 212 22.16 6.94 -12.61
C SER A 212 21.04 5.92 -12.48
N LEU A 213 21.07 4.94 -13.38
CA LEU A 213 20.13 3.83 -13.44
C LEU A 213 20.37 2.75 -12.40
N ASN A 214 21.62 2.60 -11.97
CA ASN A 214 22.03 1.69 -10.91
C ASN A 214 22.34 2.45 -9.61
N ALA A 215 21.71 3.62 -9.43
CA ALA A 215 21.81 4.36 -8.20
C ALA A 215 21.35 3.50 -7.01
N ASN A 216 22.03 3.68 -5.88
CA ASN A 216 21.59 3.03 -4.66
C ASN A 216 20.21 3.57 -4.28
N LEU A 217 19.38 2.72 -3.66
CA LEU A 217 18.03 3.12 -3.24
C LEU A 217 18.02 4.38 -2.36
N ILE A 218 19.08 4.57 -1.57
CA ILE A 218 19.24 5.73 -0.70
C ILE A 218 19.36 7.05 -1.47
N ASP A 219 19.86 7.02 -2.71
CA ASP A 219 19.99 8.19 -3.60
C ASP A 219 18.69 8.52 -4.33
N CYS A 220 17.75 7.57 -4.33
CA CYS A 220 16.41 7.72 -4.87
C CYS A 220 15.42 8.31 -3.84
N VAL A 221 15.88 8.75 -2.67
CA VAL A 221 15.03 9.27 -1.58
C VAL A 221 14.71 10.75 -1.81
N TRP A 222 13.42 11.07 -1.79
CA TRP A 222 12.92 12.44 -1.92
C TRP A 222 12.10 12.83 -0.68
N THR A 223 12.40 14.00 -0.12
CA THR A 223 11.53 14.69 0.84
C THR A 223 10.34 15.32 0.13
N LEU A 224 9.21 15.45 0.80
CA LEU A 224 8.00 16.04 0.21
C LEU A 224 8.20 17.48 -0.26
N ASP A 225 8.98 18.28 0.48
CA ASP A 225 9.31 19.65 0.10
C ASP A 225 10.02 19.70 -1.26
N ARG A 226 11.04 18.86 -1.45
CA ARG A 226 11.74 18.71 -2.74
C ARG A 226 10.82 18.22 -3.87
N VAL A 227 9.89 17.32 -3.60
CA VAL A 227 8.91 16.89 -4.61
C VAL A 227 8.00 18.05 -5.03
N LEU A 228 7.65 18.91 -4.08
CA LEU A 228 6.84 20.10 -4.31
C LEU A 228 7.65 21.21 -5.03
N GLU A 229 8.95 21.31 -4.79
CA GLU A 229 9.83 22.33 -5.38
C GLU A 229 10.33 21.93 -6.79
N TYR A 230 10.89 20.73 -6.94
CA TYR A 230 11.56 20.25 -8.18
C TYR A 230 10.68 19.28 -8.98
N LYS A 231 9.43 19.67 -9.20
CA LYS A 231 8.35 18.83 -9.77
C LYS A 231 8.67 18.23 -11.15
N SER A 232 9.30 18.99 -12.05
CA SER A 232 9.61 18.54 -13.42
C SER A 232 10.60 17.37 -13.45
N GLN A 233 11.39 17.24 -12.37
CA GLN A 233 12.43 16.23 -12.24
C GLN A 233 11.95 15.01 -11.45
N PHE A 234 10.96 15.17 -10.57
CA PHE A 234 10.45 14.06 -9.77
C PHE A 234 9.56 13.11 -10.58
N LYS A 235 9.99 11.86 -10.67
CA LYS A 235 9.16 10.73 -11.12
C LYS A 235 9.18 9.65 -10.05
N LEU A 236 8.02 9.16 -9.64
CA LEU A 236 7.91 8.06 -8.69
C LEU A 236 8.55 6.79 -9.28
N ASN A 237 9.33 6.06 -8.48
CA ASN A 237 9.82 4.75 -8.89
C ASN A 237 8.74 3.67 -8.76
N SER A 238 7.77 3.69 -9.67
CA SER A 238 6.60 2.79 -9.68
C SER A 238 6.98 1.31 -9.57
N MET A 239 8.04 0.89 -10.27
CA MET A 239 8.51 -0.49 -10.25
C MET A 239 9.05 -0.92 -8.88
N TYR A 240 9.74 -0.02 -8.16
CA TYR A 240 10.17 -0.29 -6.80
C TYR A 240 8.97 -0.56 -5.88
N TYR A 241 7.93 0.28 -5.91
CA TYR A 241 6.75 0.07 -5.07
C TYR A 241 6.01 -1.22 -5.43
N ILE A 242 5.84 -1.52 -6.72
CA ILE A 242 5.17 -2.76 -7.15
C ILE A 242 5.98 -3.99 -6.71
N LYS A 243 7.25 -4.09 -7.15
CA LYS A 243 8.07 -5.31 -6.97
C LYS A 243 8.61 -5.49 -5.55
N LYS A 244 8.93 -4.40 -4.84
CA LYS A 244 9.59 -4.47 -3.52
C LYS A 244 8.67 -4.18 -2.34
N GLN A 245 7.50 -3.60 -2.56
CA GLN A 245 6.57 -3.26 -1.47
C GLN A 245 5.24 -4.03 -1.59
N ILE A 246 4.49 -3.84 -2.68
CA ILE A 246 3.13 -4.38 -2.84
C ILE A 246 3.14 -5.90 -3.02
N LEU A 247 3.88 -6.41 -4.01
CA LEU A 247 3.89 -7.85 -4.31
C LEU A 247 4.40 -8.69 -3.14
N PRO A 248 5.51 -8.35 -2.46
CA PRO A 248 5.95 -9.14 -1.31
C PRO A 248 4.93 -9.21 -0.16
N ALA A 249 4.13 -8.15 0.04
CA ALA A 249 3.10 -8.13 1.06
C ALA A 249 1.92 -9.07 0.70
N LEU A 250 1.54 -9.09 -0.58
CA LEU A 250 0.53 -10.02 -1.10
C LEU A 250 1.04 -11.47 -1.07
N ASP A 251 2.28 -11.69 -1.50
CA ASP A 251 2.90 -13.01 -1.59
C ASP A 251 2.93 -13.72 -0.22
N ARG A 252 3.29 -13.00 0.86
CA ARG A 252 3.26 -13.52 2.24
C ARG A 252 1.91 -14.12 2.64
N CYS A 253 0.81 -13.67 2.05
CA CYS A 253 -0.54 -14.18 2.34
C CYS A 253 -1.01 -15.19 1.30
N LEU A 254 -0.77 -14.93 0.01
CA LEU A 254 -1.33 -15.69 -1.11
C LEU A 254 -0.46 -16.91 -1.50
N ALA A 255 0.84 -16.91 -1.20
CA ALA A 255 1.68 -18.08 -1.41
C ALA A 255 1.20 -19.30 -0.60
N LEU A 256 0.56 -19.07 0.55
CA LEU A 256 -0.03 -20.12 1.40
C LEU A 256 -1.15 -20.91 0.72
N ILE A 257 -1.78 -20.33 -0.31
CA ILE A 257 -2.81 -20.99 -1.13
C ILE A 257 -2.26 -21.39 -2.52
N GLY A 258 -0.93 -21.43 -2.68
CA GLY A 258 -0.26 -21.85 -3.92
C GLY A 258 -0.20 -20.79 -5.02
N VAL A 259 -0.48 -19.52 -4.70
CA VAL A 259 -0.51 -18.44 -5.69
C VAL A 259 0.83 -17.72 -5.74
N ASN A 260 1.45 -17.66 -6.92
CA ASN A 260 2.61 -16.81 -7.17
C ASN A 260 2.15 -15.46 -7.76
N VAL A 261 2.18 -14.41 -6.92
CA VAL A 261 1.71 -13.07 -7.30
C VAL A 261 2.68 -12.34 -8.23
N PHE A 262 3.96 -12.73 -8.26
CA PHE A 262 4.95 -12.10 -9.13
C PHE A 262 4.67 -12.38 -10.60
N LYS A 263 4.08 -13.53 -10.93
CA LYS A 263 3.64 -13.83 -12.30
C LYS A 263 2.51 -12.94 -12.81
N TRP A 264 1.79 -12.26 -11.92
CA TRP A 264 0.66 -11.41 -12.31
C TRP A 264 1.09 -10.13 -13.03
N ILE A 265 2.36 -9.72 -12.85
CA ILE A 265 2.92 -8.53 -13.48
C ILE A 265 3.69 -8.84 -14.77
N ASP A 266 3.95 -10.10 -15.09
CA ASP A 266 4.71 -10.47 -16.30
C ASP A 266 4.01 -9.94 -17.55
N ASN A 267 2.68 -10.13 -17.65
CA ASN A 267 1.86 -9.63 -18.75
C ASN A 267 1.53 -8.12 -18.65
N LEU A 268 1.76 -7.50 -17.49
CA LEU A 268 1.66 -6.05 -17.30
C LEU A 268 2.96 -5.33 -17.65
N SER A 269 4.01 -6.08 -18.00
CA SER A 269 5.19 -5.54 -18.67
C SER A 269 4.74 -5.08 -20.05
N ILE A 270 4.12 -3.91 -20.09
CA ILE A 270 4.01 -3.01 -21.24
C ILE A 270 5.25 -3.23 -22.08
N ASP A 271 5.11 -3.62 -23.35
CA ASP A 271 6.20 -3.82 -24.31
C ASP A 271 7.45 -2.97 -24.01
N ILE A 272 8.35 -3.51 -23.20
CA ILE A 272 9.75 -3.08 -23.11
C ILE A 272 10.58 -3.95 -24.06
N ASN A 273 9.93 -4.84 -24.82
CA ASN A 273 10.48 -5.57 -25.94
C ASN A 273 10.50 -4.70 -27.20
N SER A 274 11.27 -3.62 -27.16
CA SER A 274 12.00 -3.22 -28.37
C SER A 274 13.43 -3.70 -28.17
N ASN A 275 13.94 -4.45 -29.14
CA ASN A 275 15.32 -4.96 -29.24
C ASN A 275 16.41 -3.86 -29.29
N ASP A 276 16.13 -2.67 -28.75
CA ASP A 276 17.04 -1.55 -28.69
C ASP A 276 17.20 -1.09 -27.24
N LYS A 277 18.33 -1.51 -26.68
CA LYS A 277 18.97 -0.99 -25.47
C LYS A 277 18.20 -1.22 -24.15
N GLN A 278 18.98 -1.43 -23.10
CA GLN A 278 18.51 -1.80 -21.77
C GLN A 278 17.36 -0.88 -21.29
N PRO A 279 16.37 -1.40 -20.53
CA PRO A 279 15.20 -0.67 -19.99
C PRO A 279 15.56 0.61 -19.21
N ALA A 280 16.82 0.71 -18.86
CA ALA A 280 17.45 1.76 -18.14
C ALA A 280 17.67 3.02 -19.04
N GLN A 281 18.09 2.87 -20.29
CA GLN A 281 18.41 4.02 -21.16
C GLN A 281 17.17 4.84 -21.56
N ILE A 282 16.01 4.19 -21.71
CA ILE A 282 14.74 4.84 -22.12
C ILE A 282 14.20 5.80 -21.04
N LEU A 283 14.60 5.64 -19.77
CA LEU A 283 14.18 6.51 -18.68
C LEU A 283 15.15 7.67 -18.38
N LEU A 284 16.42 7.58 -18.79
CA LEU A 284 17.44 8.62 -18.55
C LEU A 284 17.58 9.63 -19.69
N ASP A 285 17.21 9.28 -20.92
CA ASP A 285 17.30 10.23 -22.02
C ASP A 285 16.16 11.25 -21.92
N GLY A 286 16.43 12.36 -21.21
CA GLY A 286 15.64 13.59 -21.21
C GLY A 286 15.50 14.26 -22.60
N LYS A 287 15.82 13.55 -23.69
CA LYS A 287 15.66 13.98 -25.08
C LYS A 287 14.68 13.12 -25.90
N ASN A 288 14.27 11.95 -25.41
CA ASN A 288 13.27 11.09 -26.08
C ASN A 288 12.26 10.53 -25.07
N LEU A 289 11.56 11.41 -24.35
CA LEU A 289 10.35 10.99 -23.65
C LEU A 289 9.31 10.61 -24.70
N ARG A 290 9.11 9.31 -24.94
CA ARG A 290 7.82 8.84 -25.47
C ARG A 290 6.75 9.30 -24.48
N ARG A 291 6.03 10.38 -24.83
CA ARG A 291 4.82 10.81 -24.12
C ARG A 291 3.80 9.67 -24.23
N ARG A 292 2.76 9.65 -23.39
CA ARG A 292 1.65 8.70 -23.60
C ARG A 292 0.51 9.46 -24.26
N CYS A 293 -0.16 8.82 -25.22
CA CYS A 293 -1.31 9.37 -25.90
C CYS A 293 -2.34 9.85 -24.87
N PHE A 294 -2.79 11.10 -24.97
CA PHE A 294 -3.78 11.68 -24.08
C PHE A 294 -5.12 10.90 -24.09
N ILE A 295 -5.43 10.23 -25.21
CA ILE A 295 -6.65 9.44 -25.40
C ILE A 295 -6.48 8.01 -24.84
N CYS A 296 -5.67 7.18 -25.49
CA CYS A 296 -5.56 5.75 -25.20
C CYS A 296 -4.45 5.39 -24.18
N SER A 297 -3.57 6.33 -23.83
CA SER A 297 -2.43 6.12 -22.91
C SER A 297 -1.38 5.10 -23.35
N GLN A 298 -1.39 4.70 -24.63
CA GLN A 298 -0.27 4.01 -25.27
C GLN A 298 0.94 4.96 -25.43
N LEU A 299 2.12 4.39 -25.64
CA LEU A 299 3.34 5.16 -25.89
C LEU A 299 3.25 5.89 -27.23
N ALA A 300 3.59 7.17 -27.25
CA ALA A 300 3.52 8.06 -28.41
C ALA A 300 4.68 9.05 -28.41
N ASN A 301 5.12 9.49 -29.59
CA ASN A 301 6.14 10.55 -29.70
C ASN A 301 5.52 11.96 -29.69
N ALA A 302 4.19 12.04 -29.83
CA ALA A 302 3.39 13.25 -29.82
C ALA A 302 2.32 13.19 -28.69
N PRO A 303 1.56 14.27 -28.43
CA PRO A 303 0.45 14.25 -27.47
C PRO A 303 -0.60 13.17 -27.74
N LEU A 304 -0.75 12.75 -29.01
CA LEU A 304 -1.59 11.65 -29.47
C LEU A 304 -0.75 10.57 -30.17
N CYS A 305 -1.16 9.30 -30.09
CA CYS A 305 -0.59 8.24 -30.92
C CYS A 305 -1.18 8.30 -32.33
N ASN A 306 -0.54 7.62 -33.29
CA ASN A 306 -0.96 7.63 -34.69
C ASN A 306 -2.41 7.11 -34.86
N GLU A 307 -2.82 6.11 -34.09
CA GLU A 307 -4.20 5.59 -34.10
C GLU A 307 -5.20 6.66 -33.65
N CYS A 308 -4.93 7.36 -32.55
CA CYS A 308 -5.81 8.42 -32.04
C CYS A 308 -5.65 9.76 -32.78
N ARG A 309 -4.82 9.80 -33.83
CA ARG A 309 -4.57 10.98 -34.67
C ARG A 309 -5.15 10.81 -36.07
N HIS A 310 -5.79 9.68 -36.37
CA HIS A 310 -6.23 9.37 -37.72
C HIS A 310 -7.18 10.45 -38.27
N GLU A 311 -6.89 10.94 -39.48
CA GLU A 311 -7.61 12.07 -40.10
C GLU A 311 -9.13 11.88 -40.20
N GLU A 312 -9.60 10.64 -40.43
CA GLU A 312 -11.03 10.33 -40.54
C GLU A 312 -11.78 10.51 -39.21
N ASP A 313 -11.08 10.39 -38.07
CA ASP A 313 -11.64 10.45 -36.71
C ASP A 313 -11.28 11.75 -35.97
N LEU A 314 -10.73 12.77 -36.65
CA LEU A 314 -10.27 14.03 -36.03
C LEU A 314 -11.38 14.74 -35.23
N SER A 315 -12.61 14.75 -35.75
CA SER A 315 -13.76 15.37 -35.08
C SER A 315 -14.12 14.65 -33.77
N GLU A 316 -14.14 13.32 -33.77
CA GLU A 316 -14.40 12.51 -32.58
C GLU A 316 -13.25 12.65 -31.56
N THR A 317 -12.02 12.59 -32.05
CA THR A 317 -10.80 12.82 -31.28
C THR A 317 -10.83 14.19 -30.58
N MET A 318 -11.24 15.24 -31.28
CA MET A 318 -11.36 16.59 -30.71
C MET A 318 -12.40 16.63 -29.59
N ILE A 319 -13.57 16.00 -29.79
CA ILE A 319 -14.62 15.91 -28.76
C ILE A 319 -14.11 15.16 -27.51
N ILE A 320 -13.38 14.04 -27.68
CA ILE A 320 -12.81 13.28 -26.56
C ILE A 320 -11.78 14.12 -25.80
N CYS A 321 -10.91 14.82 -26.52
CA CYS A 321 -9.90 15.71 -25.93
C CYS A 321 -10.57 16.85 -25.13
N GLU A 322 -11.59 17.50 -25.69
CA GLU A 322 -12.31 18.59 -25.05
C GLU A 322 -13.06 18.11 -23.80
N ASN A 323 -13.72 16.96 -23.86
CA ASN A 323 -14.38 16.35 -22.70
C ASN A 323 -13.40 16.04 -21.57
N LYS A 324 -12.20 15.54 -21.90
CA LYS A 324 -11.14 15.31 -20.91
C LYS A 324 -10.57 16.60 -20.34
N ALA A 325 -10.34 17.62 -21.16
CA ALA A 325 -9.89 18.94 -20.72
C ALA A 325 -10.90 19.57 -19.76
N ASN A 326 -12.18 19.63 -20.16
CA ASN A 326 -13.29 20.12 -19.33
C ASN A 326 -13.38 19.37 -17.98
N LYS A 327 -13.14 18.05 -17.99
CA LYS A 327 -13.11 17.26 -16.74
C LYS A 327 -11.99 17.72 -15.80
N PHE A 328 -10.79 17.98 -16.32
CA PHE A 328 -9.67 18.46 -15.50
C PHE A 328 -9.90 19.89 -14.99
N GLU A 329 -10.47 20.77 -15.82
CA GLU A 329 -10.83 22.14 -15.42
C GLU A 329 -11.87 22.15 -14.29
N ARG A 330 -12.94 21.34 -14.39
CA ARG A 330 -13.93 21.17 -13.32
C ARG A 330 -13.29 20.64 -12.03
N GLN A 331 -12.39 19.67 -12.14
CA GLN A 331 -11.65 19.15 -10.98
C GLN A 331 -10.76 20.23 -10.35
N HIS A 332 -10.08 21.02 -11.17
CA HIS A 332 -9.22 22.11 -10.73
C HIS A 332 -10.03 23.17 -9.96
N ALA A 333 -11.14 23.63 -10.53
CA ALA A 333 -12.04 24.60 -9.90
C ALA A 333 -12.60 24.09 -8.57
N ASN A 334 -13.00 22.83 -8.50
CA ASN A 334 -13.48 22.23 -7.24
C ASN A 334 -12.40 22.19 -6.16
N LEU A 335 -11.15 21.86 -6.52
CA LEU A 335 -10.03 21.84 -5.59
C LEU A 335 -9.66 23.25 -5.11
N GLN A 336 -9.72 24.26 -5.99
CA GLN A 336 -9.53 25.67 -5.63
C GLN A 336 -10.61 26.14 -4.64
N ARG A 337 -11.88 25.75 -4.82
CA ARG A 337 -12.95 26.04 -3.85
C ARG A 337 -12.69 25.42 -2.49
N LEU A 338 -12.15 24.21 -2.44
CA LEU A 338 -11.75 23.58 -1.17
C LEU A 338 -10.58 24.32 -0.49
N CYS A 339 -9.61 24.78 -1.28
CA CYS A 339 -8.54 25.63 -0.76
C CYS A 339 -9.06 26.98 -0.25
N PHE A 340 -10.00 27.59 -0.95
CA PHE A 340 -10.68 28.81 -0.52
C PHE A 340 -11.40 28.57 0.81
N ALA A 341 -12.25 27.54 0.92
CA ALA A 341 -12.97 27.22 2.15
C ALA A 341 -12.04 26.92 3.36
N CYS A 342 -10.83 26.43 3.11
CA CYS A 342 -9.85 26.15 4.15
C CYS A 342 -9.08 27.39 4.61
N SER A 343 -8.80 28.34 3.71
CA SER A 343 -7.92 29.48 3.96
C SER A 343 -8.63 30.84 4.04
N ASP A 344 -9.90 30.88 3.64
CA ASP A 344 -10.70 32.09 3.43
C ASP A 344 -10.02 33.13 2.53
N ARG A 345 -9.18 32.65 1.59
CA ARG A 345 -8.39 33.47 0.66
C ARG A 345 -8.59 33.00 -0.76
N ILE A 346 -8.92 33.94 -1.65
CA ILE A 346 -9.19 33.68 -3.07
C ILE A 346 -8.03 32.94 -3.72
N ASP A 347 -6.76 33.24 -3.40
CA ASP A 347 -5.58 32.54 -3.93
C ASP A 347 -4.80 31.76 -2.86
N GLY A 348 -5.47 31.32 -1.79
CA GLY A 348 -4.82 30.68 -0.64
C GLY A 348 -4.01 29.42 -0.97
N TRP A 349 -4.30 28.75 -2.10
CA TRP A 349 -3.51 27.60 -2.56
C TRP A 349 -2.09 27.96 -3.03
N SER A 350 -1.88 29.20 -3.52
CA SER A 350 -0.58 29.63 -4.07
C SER A 350 0.46 29.82 -2.96
N GLN A 351 0.02 30.27 -1.79
CA GLN A 351 0.85 30.55 -0.62
C GLN A 351 0.82 29.42 0.43
N CYS A 352 -0.03 28.40 0.23
CA CYS A 352 -0.13 27.27 1.15
C CYS A 352 1.18 26.47 1.18
N SER A 353 1.80 26.42 2.36
CA SER A 353 3.03 25.66 2.64
C SER A 353 2.77 24.31 3.30
N THR A 354 1.51 23.97 3.64
CA THR A 354 1.15 22.72 4.33
C THR A 354 1.56 21.48 3.54
N ILE A 355 2.44 20.67 4.12
CA ILE A 355 3.02 19.49 3.47
C ILE A 355 2.06 18.29 3.56
N ASP A 356 1.24 18.20 4.59
CA ASP A 356 0.35 17.04 4.80
C ASP A 356 -1.03 17.16 4.14
N CYS A 357 -1.26 18.22 3.35
CA CYS A 357 -2.56 18.48 2.75
C CYS A 357 -2.78 17.63 1.46
N PRO A 358 -3.75 16.69 1.44
CA PRO A 358 -4.09 15.92 0.23
C PRO A 358 -4.57 16.80 -0.92
N ILE A 359 -5.31 17.86 -0.60
CA ILE A 359 -5.83 18.80 -1.58
C ILE A 359 -4.69 19.53 -2.29
N ARG A 360 -3.60 19.90 -1.58
CA ARG A 360 -2.46 20.58 -2.19
C ARG A 360 -1.76 19.70 -3.24
N PHE A 361 -1.48 18.43 -2.92
CA PHE A 361 -0.89 17.52 -3.90
C PHE A 361 -1.83 17.25 -5.06
N ARG A 362 -3.12 17.03 -4.79
CA ARG A 362 -4.11 16.76 -5.82
C ARG A 362 -4.33 17.95 -6.74
N LEU A 363 -4.41 19.16 -6.19
CA LEU A 363 -4.53 20.41 -6.96
C LEU A 363 -3.35 20.53 -7.91
N ARG A 364 -2.11 20.40 -7.41
CA ARG A 364 -0.91 20.45 -8.24
C ARG A 364 -0.84 19.38 -9.34
N GLN A 365 -1.34 18.18 -9.07
CA GLN A 365 -1.44 17.10 -10.06
C GLN A 365 -2.46 17.48 -11.16
N VAL A 366 -3.64 17.97 -10.78
CA VAL A 366 -4.69 18.36 -11.72
C VAL A 366 -4.27 19.58 -12.54
N THR A 367 -3.59 20.57 -11.96
CA THR A 367 -3.03 21.72 -12.69
C THR A 367 -2.10 21.25 -13.82
N GLN A 368 -1.28 20.21 -13.60
CA GLN A 368 -0.43 19.64 -14.66
C GLN A 368 -1.25 18.98 -15.75
N LEU A 369 -2.23 18.16 -15.37
CA LEU A 369 -3.08 17.45 -16.32
C LEU A 369 -3.88 18.44 -17.18
N MET A 370 -4.31 19.56 -16.58
CA MET A 370 -4.97 20.66 -17.27
C MET A 370 -4.02 21.33 -18.27
N GLN A 371 -2.78 21.66 -17.88
CA GLN A 371 -1.77 22.22 -18.80
C GLN A 371 -1.47 21.26 -19.97
N ASN A 372 -1.26 19.98 -19.69
CA ASN A 372 -1.03 18.97 -20.73
C ASN A 372 -2.26 18.81 -21.65
N ALA A 373 -3.48 18.94 -21.11
CA ALA A 373 -4.70 18.91 -21.90
C ALA A 373 -4.81 20.13 -22.82
N GLN A 374 -4.42 21.32 -22.34
CA GLN A 374 -4.36 22.54 -23.14
C GLN A 374 -3.32 22.44 -24.27
N GLU A 375 -2.12 21.91 -23.98
CA GLU A 375 -1.11 21.61 -25.02
C GLU A 375 -1.65 20.64 -26.07
N THR A 376 -2.32 19.57 -25.63
CA THR A 376 -2.91 18.57 -26.54
C THR A 376 -4.03 19.16 -27.39
N ARG A 377 -4.85 20.04 -26.80
CA ARG A 377 -5.90 20.76 -27.49
C ARG A 377 -5.30 21.61 -28.62
N MET A 378 -4.31 22.44 -28.31
CA MET A 378 -3.60 23.26 -29.32
C MET A 378 -2.96 22.40 -30.41
N PHE A 379 -2.41 21.24 -30.04
CA PHE A 379 -1.83 20.30 -31.01
C PHE A 379 -2.89 19.79 -32.00
N VAL A 380 -4.07 19.35 -31.54
CA VAL A 380 -5.15 18.89 -32.42
C VAL A 380 -5.71 20.03 -33.28
N TYR A 381 -5.86 21.24 -32.73
CA TYR A 381 -6.34 22.40 -33.49
C TYR A 381 -5.39 22.84 -34.61
N ASN A 382 -4.09 22.60 -34.48
CA ASN A 382 -3.12 22.94 -35.52
C ASN A 382 -3.03 21.88 -36.63
N GLU A 383 -3.68 20.72 -36.45
CA GLU A 383 -3.69 19.62 -37.42
C GLU A 383 -5.04 19.43 -38.12
N CYS A 384 -6.11 20.01 -37.57
CA CYS A 384 -7.36 20.31 -38.28
C CYS A 384 -7.18 21.56 -39.14
#